data_AF-A0A6B3GMA0-F1
#
_entry.id   AF-A0A6B3GMA0-F1
#
_cell.length_a   1.000
_cell.length_b   1.000
_cell.length_c   1.000
_cell.angle_alpha   90.00
_cell.angle_beta   90.00
_cell.angle_gamma   90.00
#
_symmetry.space_group_name_H-M   'P 1'
#
loop_
_entity.id
_entity.type
_entity.pdbx_description
1 polymer ?
#
loop_
_entity_poly.entity_id
_entity_poly.type
_entity_poly.pdbx_seq_one_letter_code
_entity_poly.pdbx_strand_id
1 'polypeptide(L)'
;MLRDPDYWVRQLRGTVRFGDGVRFLESRGVTEYVEMGHGVLSALTRRNQDPGSPGVVTAVARRGHDPVGAVGTALARLALNGARLDPGDSFPGGRRIPLPTYPFQRERYWLSAPDADHGAVRSHPVLDEALEPADGRGLVFTG
;
A
#
# COMPACT_ATOMS: atom_id res chain seq x y z
N MET A 1 -36.72 11.64 -10.87
CA MET A 1 -35.87 11.57 -12.09
C MET A 1 -35.76 10.15 -12.64
N LEU A 2 -35.30 9.14 -11.88
CA LEU A 2 -35.18 7.74 -12.40
C LEU A 2 -36.51 7.02 -12.68
N ARG A 3 -37.62 7.47 -12.07
CA ARG A 3 -38.98 6.95 -12.31
C ARG A 3 -39.74 7.67 -13.43
N ASP A 4 -39.09 8.63 -14.11
CA ASP A 4 -39.68 9.40 -15.21
C ASP A 4 -39.38 8.69 -16.55
N PRO A 5 -40.39 8.26 -17.33
CA PRO A 5 -40.19 7.65 -18.64
C PRO A 5 -39.42 8.53 -19.63
N ASP A 6 -39.59 9.85 -19.56
CA ASP A 6 -38.97 10.78 -20.50
C ASP A 6 -37.43 10.81 -20.33
N TYR A 7 -36.96 10.53 -19.11
CA TYR A 7 -35.53 10.35 -18.86
C TYR A 7 -34.96 9.17 -19.65
N TRP A 8 -35.63 8.01 -19.63
CA TRP A 8 -35.17 6.81 -20.32
C TRP A 8 -35.23 6.98 -21.85
N VAL A 9 -36.26 7.66 -22.37
CA VAL A 9 -36.33 8.00 -23.80
C VAL A 9 -35.15 8.89 -24.20
N ARG A 10 -34.82 9.92 -23.40
CA ARG A 10 -33.64 10.76 -23.65
C ARG A 10 -32.33 9.97 -23.51
N GLN A 11 -32.22 9.05 -22.54
CA GLN A 11 -31.03 8.23 -22.35
C GLN A 11 -30.77 7.31 -23.56
N LEU A 12 -31.82 6.77 -24.16
CA LEU A 12 -31.72 5.91 -25.35
C LEU A 12 -31.42 6.70 -26.63
N ARG A 13 -31.96 7.92 -26.77
CA ARG A 13 -31.87 8.71 -28.01
C ARG A 13 -30.76 9.75 -28.02
N GLY A 14 -30.30 10.17 -26.85
CA GLY A 14 -29.29 11.22 -26.68
C GLY A 14 -27.86 10.70 -26.74
N THR A 15 -26.92 11.61 -26.98
CA THR A 15 -25.49 11.30 -26.94
C THR A 15 -25.03 10.95 -25.53
N VAL A 16 -24.35 9.80 -25.38
CA VAL A 16 -23.74 9.40 -24.11
C VAL A 16 -22.48 10.23 -23.86
N ARG A 17 -22.56 11.18 -22.92
CA ARG A 17 -21.44 12.05 -22.52
C ARG A 17 -20.51 11.38 -21.49
N PHE A 18 -20.01 10.18 -21.81
CA PHE A 18 -19.21 9.37 -20.88
C PHE A 18 -17.93 10.08 -20.41
N GLY A 19 -17.16 10.66 -21.33
CA GLY A 19 -15.91 11.35 -21.00
C GLY A 19 -16.11 12.55 -20.07
N ASP A 20 -17.20 13.31 -20.27
CA ASP A 20 -17.56 14.42 -19.38
C ASP A 20 -17.91 13.92 -17.97
N GLY A 21 -18.55 12.75 -17.88
CA GLY A 21 -18.80 12.09 -16.59
C GLY A 21 -17.51 11.69 -15.87
N VAL A 22 -16.53 11.13 -16.59
CA VAL A 22 -15.21 10.78 -16.01
C VAL A 22 -14.49 12.02 -15.50
N ARG A 23 -14.38 13.07 -16.32
CA ARG A 23 -13.75 14.34 -15.92
C ARG A 23 -14.46 15.01 -14.75
N PHE A 24 -15.79 14.91 -14.70
CA PHE A 24 -16.56 15.41 -13.57
C PHE A 24 -16.20 14.66 -12.28
N LEU A 25 -16.11 13.33 -12.31
CA LEU A 25 -15.71 12.54 -11.14
C LEU A 25 -14.27 12.83 -10.70
N GLU A 26 -13.35 12.95 -11.65
CA GLU A 26 -11.96 13.34 -11.42
C GLU A 26 -11.86 14.73 -10.75
N SER A 27 -12.64 15.71 -11.21
CA SER A 27 -12.72 17.04 -10.59
C SER A 27 -13.24 17.02 -9.14
N ARG A 28 -13.88 15.92 -8.73
CA ARG A 28 -14.35 15.67 -7.36
C ARG A 28 -13.37 14.84 -6.53
N GLY A 29 -12.20 14.52 -7.08
CA GLY A 29 -11.16 13.73 -6.41
C GLY A 29 -11.38 12.22 -6.49
N VAL A 30 -12.23 11.72 -7.39
CA VAL A 30 -12.43 10.27 -7.58
C VAL A 30 -11.24 9.69 -8.34
N THR A 31 -10.54 8.76 -7.68
CA THR A 31 -9.34 8.08 -8.20
C THR A 31 -9.56 6.59 -8.45
N GLU A 32 -10.65 6.02 -7.94
CA GLU A 32 -10.96 4.59 -8.01
C GLU A 32 -12.19 4.35 -8.89
N TYR A 33 -12.04 3.54 -9.93
CA TYR A 33 -13.10 3.23 -10.89
C TYR A 33 -13.24 1.71 -11.03
N VAL A 34 -14.47 1.23 -10.86
CA VAL A 34 -14.81 -0.19 -10.98
C VAL A 34 -15.85 -0.36 -12.08
N GLU A 35 -15.48 -1.04 -13.16
CA GLU A 35 -16.40 -1.42 -14.23
C GLU A 35 -17.09 -2.75 -13.90
N MET A 36 -18.42 -2.71 -13.88
CA MET A 36 -19.29 -3.88 -13.82
C MET A 36 -19.45 -4.48 -15.23
N GLY A 37 -18.41 -5.13 -15.75
CA GLY A 37 -18.40 -5.60 -17.14
C GLY A 37 -17.02 -6.02 -17.65
N HIS A 38 -16.90 -6.15 -18.97
CA HIS A 38 -15.79 -6.83 -19.65
C HIS A 38 -14.53 -5.97 -19.94
N GLY A 39 -14.39 -4.80 -19.32
CA GLY A 39 -13.17 -3.97 -19.38
C GLY A 39 -13.16 -2.90 -20.46
N VAL A 40 -14.23 -2.75 -21.23
CA VAL A 40 -14.33 -1.77 -22.33
C VAL A 40 -14.37 -0.35 -21.77
N LEU A 41 -15.21 -0.13 -20.76
CA LEU A 41 -15.32 1.19 -20.13
C LEU A 41 -14.04 1.56 -19.39
N SER A 42 -13.33 0.59 -18.82
CA SER A 42 -12.06 0.79 -18.13
C SER A 42 -11.00 1.37 -19.05
N ALA A 43 -10.95 0.91 -20.30
CA ALA A 43 -10.05 1.48 -21.29
C ALA A 43 -10.45 2.91 -21.68
N LEU A 44 -11.76 3.17 -21.80
CA LEU A 44 -12.28 4.52 -22.09
C LEU A 44 -12.06 5.48 -20.93
N THR A 45 -12.24 5.05 -19.67
CA THR A 45 -11.96 5.84 -18.47
C THR A 45 -10.50 6.29 -18.48
N ARG A 46 -9.55 5.36 -18.65
CA ARG A 46 -8.12 5.69 -18.72
C ARG A 46 -7.77 6.69 -19.82
N ARG A 47 -8.49 6.68 -20.94
CA ARG A 47 -8.29 7.64 -22.05
C ARG A 47 -8.82 9.04 -21.75
N ASN A 48 -9.76 9.18 -20.80
CA ASN A 48 -10.37 10.45 -20.44
C ASN A 48 -9.77 11.09 -19.19
N GLN A 49 -8.94 10.34 -18.44
CA GLN A 49 -8.17 10.83 -17.30
C GLN A 49 -6.92 11.59 -17.76
N ASP A 50 -6.43 12.49 -16.92
CA ASP A 50 -5.17 13.18 -17.19
C ASP A 50 -3.99 12.18 -17.14
N PRO A 51 -2.95 12.35 -17.97
CA PRO A 51 -1.75 11.52 -17.93
C PRO A 51 -1.13 11.53 -16.52
N GLY A 52 -0.93 10.34 -15.94
CA GLY A 52 -0.35 10.20 -14.60
C GLY A 52 -1.35 10.37 -13.45
N SER A 53 -2.65 10.44 -13.75
CA SER A 53 -3.69 10.48 -12.71
C SER A 53 -3.52 9.33 -11.71
N PRO A 54 -3.48 9.63 -10.40
CA PRO A 54 -3.32 8.61 -9.38
C PRO A 54 -4.58 7.74 -9.26
N GLY A 55 -4.40 6.48 -8.86
CA GLY A 55 -5.50 5.56 -8.54
C GLY A 55 -5.63 4.37 -9.48
N VAL A 56 -6.79 3.71 -9.45
CA VAL A 56 -7.02 2.41 -10.08
C VAL A 56 -8.29 2.41 -10.93
N VAL A 57 -8.16 1.86 -12.14
CA VAL A 57 -9.30 1.55 -13.01
C VAL A 57 -9.31 0.05 -13.27
N THR A 58 -10.30 -0.65 -12.72
CA THR A 58 -10.42 -2.11 -12.83
C THR A 58 -11.79 -2.54 -13.31
N ALA A 59 -11.88 -3.75 -13.87
CA ALA A 59 -13.12 -4.38 -14.28
C ALA A 59 -13.32 -5.69 -13.51
N VAL A 60 -14.57 -6.02 -13.19
CA VAL A 60 -14.92 -7.24 -12.44
C VAL A 60 -15.31 -8.42 -13.33
N ALA A 61 -15.33 -8.25 -14.66
CA ALA A 61 -15.45 -9.35 -15.61
C ALA A 61 -14.39 -9.24 -16.69
N ARG A 62 -13.93 -10.40 -17.18
CA ARG A 62 -13.01 -10.49 -18.31
C ARG A 62 -13.37 -11.71 -19.12
N ARG A 63 -13.45 -11.57 -20.44
CA ARG A 63 -13.73 -12.69 -21.34
C ARG A 63 -12.70 -13.80 -21.11
N GLY A 64 -13.17 -15.04 -20.98
CA GLY A 64 -12.33 -16.21 -20.78
C GLY A 64 -11.74 -16.38 -19.38
N HIS A 65 -12.22 -15.63 -18.38
CA HIS A 65 -11.79 -15.77 -16.98
C HIS A 65 -12.97 -16.23 -16.11
N ASP A 66 -12.65 -16.97 -15.05
CA ASP A 66 -13.61 -17.33 -14.02
C ASP A 66 -14.20 -16.05 -13.36
N PRO A 67 -15.53 -15.91 -13.27
CA PRO A 67 -16.17 -14.73 -12.69
C PRO A 67 -15.73 -14.43 -11.25
N VAL A 68 -15.56 -15.45 -10.41
CA VAL A 68 -15.17 -15.28 -9.00
C VAL A 68 -13.72 -14.79 -8.91
N GLY A 69 -12.82 -15.41 -9.67
CA GLY A 69 -11.43 -14.98 -9.77
C GLY A 69 -11.27 -13.55 -10.33
N ALA A 70 -12.11 -13.15 -11.28
CA ALA A 70 -12.10 -11.79 -11.84
C ALA A 70 -12.51 -10.74 -10.79
N VAL A 71 -13.55 -11.02 -10.00
CA VAL A 71 -13.96 -10.18 -8.87
C VAL A 71 -12.84 -10.13 -7.83
N GLY A 72 -12.27 -11.28 -7.44
CA GLY A 72 -11.17 -11.33 -6.47
C GLY A 72 -9.95 -10.53 -6.92
N THR A 73 -9.62 -10.58 -8.21
CA THR A 73 -8.54 -9.76 -8.80
C THR A 73 -8.85 -8.26 -8.74
N ALA A 74 -10.09 -7.87 -9.03
CA ALA A 74 -10.51 -6.48 -8.94
C ALA A 74 -10.45 -5.95 -7.49
N LEU A 75 -10.92 -6.75 -6.51
CA LEU A 75 -10.82 -6.42 -5.09
C LEU A 75 -9.37 -6.30 -4.63
N ALA A 76 -8.50 -7.23 -5.02
CA ALA A 76 -7.08 -7.16 -4.71
C ALA A 76 -6.44 -5.87 -5.24
N ARG A 77 -6.77 -5.47 -6.48
CA ARG A 77 -6.27 -4.22 -7.07
C ARG A 77 -6.74 -2.99 -6.31
N LEU A 78 -8.00 -2.96 -5.87
CA LEU A 78 -8.53 -1.88 -5.03
C LEU A 78 -7.78 -1.81 -3.70
N ALA A 79 -7.64 -2.95 -3.00
CA ALA A 79 -6.96 -3.02 -1.71
C ALA A 79 -5.49 -2.55 -1.77
N LEU A 80 -4.77 -2.96 -2.81
CA LEU A 80 -3.38 -2.55 -3.05
C LEU A 80 -3.24 -1.04 -3.34
N ASN A 81 -4.33 -0.38 -3.75
CA ASN A 81 -4.37 1.07 -3.98
C ASN A 81 -4.98 1.85 -2.80
N GLY A 82 -5.17 1.21 -1.65
CA GLY A 82 -5.61 1.87 -0.41
C GLY A 82 -7.12 1.85 -0.17
N ALA A 83 -7.91 1.24 -1.06
CA ALA A 83 -9.32 1.04 -0.82
C ALA A 83 -9.52 0.18 0.42
N ARG A 84 -10.33 0.65 1.37
CA ARG A 84 -10.70 -0.13 2.55
C ARG A 84 -11.74 -1.16 2.15
N LEU A 85 -11.34 -2.42 2.14
CA LEU A 85 -12.26 -3.54 1.98
C LEU A 85 -12.75 -3.97 3.36
N ASP A 86 -14.04 -3.74 3.63
CA ASP A 86 -14.73 -4.39 4.73
C ASP A 86 -15.30 -5.72 4.23
N PRO A 87 -14.79 -6.88 4.67
CA PRO A 87 -15.33 -8.16 4.26
C PRO A 87 -16.78 -8.38 4.72
N GLY A 88 -17.28 -7.66 5.72
CA GLY A 88 -18.67 -7.75 6.20
C GLY A 88 -19.15 -9.21 6.33
N ASP A 89 -20.33 -9.48 5.75
CA ASP A 89 -20.95 -10.81 5.68
C ASP A 89 -20.57 -11.59 4.41
N SER A 90 -19.51 -11.20 3.69
CA SER A 90 -19.11 -11.83 2.41
C SER A 90 -18.72 -13.31 2.57
N PHE A 91 -18.46 -13.76 3.80
CA PHE A 91 -18.09 -15.13 4.12
C PHE A 91 -19.04 -15.72 5.18
N PRO A 92 -20.31 -15.99 4.82
CA PRO A 92 -21.26 -16.56 5.77
C PRO A 92 -20.77 -17.94 6.25
N GLY A 93 -20.76 -18.16 7.57
CA GLY A 93 -20.22 -19.39 8.17
C GLY A 93 -18.68 -19.48 8.17
N GLY A 94 -17.99 -18.43 7.71
CA GLY A 94 -16.54 -18.31 7.82
C GLY A 94 -16.08 -18.24 9.28
N ARG A 95 -14.89 -18.78 9.56
CA ARG A 95 -14.23 -18.65 10.86
C ARG A 95 -12.85 -18.04 10.68
N ARG A 96 -12.39 -17.27 11.67
CA ARG A 96 -10.99 -16.83 11.74
C ARG A 96 -10.09 -18.04 11.98
N ILE A 97 -9.01 -18.15 11.21
CA ILE A 97 -7.97 -19.16 11.38
C ILE A 97 -6.65 -18.48 11.72
N PRO A 98 -5.78 -19.10 12.54
CA PRO A 98 -4.43 -18.57 12.74
C PRO A 98 -3.68 -18.59 11.41
N LEU A 99 -3.05 -17.47 11.07
CA LEU A 99 -2.14 -17.35 9.94
C LEU A 99 -0.70 -17.29 10.48
N PRO A 100 0.31 -17.64 9.66
CA PRO A 100 1.70 -17.39 10.00
C PRO A 100 1.92 -15.95 10.45
N THR A 101 2.76 -15.75 11.45
CA THR A 101 3.14 -14.40 11.90
C THR A 101 3.89 -13.67 10.78
N TYR A 102 3.84 -12.35 10.81
CA TYR A 102 4.53 -11.50 9.85
C TYR A 102 6.01 -11.91 9.71
N PRO A 103 6.50 -12.17 8.48
CA PRO A 103 7.89 -12.55 8.26
C PRO A 103 8.77 -11.30 8.35
N PHE A 104 9.15 -10.89 9.57
CA PHE A 104 10.05 -9.76 9.76
C PHE A 104 11.33 -9.90 8.94
N GLN A 105 11.70 -8.84 8.22
CA GLN A 105 13.02 -8.72 7.61
C GLN A 105 14.01 -8.40 8.71
N ARG A 106 14.84 -9.39 9.08
CA ARG A 106 15.70 -9.31 10.27
C ARG A 106 17.09 -8.84 9.90
N GLU A 107 17.52 -7.77 10.54
CA GLU A 107 18.93 -7.36 10.57
C GLU A 107 19.42 -7.36 12.02
N ARG A 108 20.72 -7.59 12.20
CA ARG A 108 21.34 -7.58 13.53
C ARG A 108 21.62 -6.14 13.94
N TYR A 109 20.79 -5.59 14.81
CA TYR A 109 21.02 -4.31 15.45
C TYR A 109 21.59 -4.54 16.85
N TRP A 110 22.91 -4.43 16.98
CA TRP A 110 23.62 -4.51 18.25
C TRP A 110 24.60 -3.33 18.35
N LEU A 111 24.70 -2.73 19.53
CA LEU A 111 25.75 -1.75 19.80
C LEU A 111 27.06 -2.54 19.94
N SER A 112 27.94 -2.42 18.95
CA SER A 112 29.34 -2.79 19.17
C SER A 112 29.92 -1.72 20.07
N ALA A 113 30.33 -2.08 21.29
CA ALA A 113 31.26 -1.24 22.01
C ALA A 113 32.46 -1.00 21.07
N PRO A 114 32.99 0.24 20.96
CA PRO A 114 34.29 0.40 20.32
C PRO A 114 35.21 -0.61 20.98
N ASP A 115 36.02 -1.32 20.18
CA ASP A 115 37.02 -2.24 20.71
C ASP A 115 37.64 -1.54 21.89
N ALA A 116 37.45 -2.16 23.05
CA ALA A 116 38.07 -1.80 24.29
C ALA A 116 39.56 -2.10 24.14
N ASP A 117 40.22 -1.40 23.21
CA ASP A 117 41.58 -0.91 23.39
C ASP A 117 41.48 0.20 24.47
N HIS A 118 40.94 -0.16 25.65
CA HIS A 118 41.42 0.42 26.88
C HIS A 118 42.90 0.19 26.76
N GLY A 119 43.66 1.27 26.53
CA GLY A 119 45.07 1.23 26.22
C GLY A 119 45.74 0.46 27.35
N ALA A 120 45.83 -0.85 27.19
CA ALA A 120 46.35 -1.72 28.20
C ALA A 120 47.81 -1.31 28.22
N VAL A 121 48.23 -0.67 29.30
CA VAL A 121 49.61 -0.26 29.49
C VAL A 121 50.36 -1.55 29.80
N ARG A 122 50.48 -2.44 28.81
CA ARG A 122 51.01 -3.81 28.91
C ARG A 122 52.52 -3.85 29.21
N SER A 123 53.06 -2.79 29.81
CA SER A 123 54.47 -2.62 30.13
C SER A 123 54.73 -1.86 31.44
N HIS A 124 53.71 -1.45 32.21
CA HIS A 124 53.93 -0.78 33.50
C HIS A 124 53.64 -1.72 34.68
N PRO A 125 54.61 -1.96 35.59
CA PRO A 125 54.49 -3.00 36.64
C PRO A 125 53.45 -2.72 37.75
N VAL A 126 52.69 -1.63 37.65
CA VAL A 126 51.70 -1.19 38.67
C VAL A 126 50.39 -0.68 38.04
N LEU A 127 50.29 -0.53 36.71
CA LEU A 127 49.11 0.05 36.06
C LEU A 127 48.57 -0.93 35.02
N ASP A 128 47.38 -1.47 35.28
CA ASP A 128 46.80 -2.54 34.45
C ASP A 128 45.91 -2.00 33.32
N GLU A 129 45.16 -0.93 33.58
CA GLU A 129 44.22 -0.36 32.62
C GLU A 129 44.22 1.17 32.67
N ALA A 130 44.16 1.80 31.49
CA ALA A 130 44.08 3.24 31.35
C ALA A 130 42.79 3.59 30.60
N LEU A 131 41.97 4.44 31.21
CA LEU A 131 40.77 5.00 30.60
C LEU A 131 40.97 6.51 30.40
N GLU A 132 40.71 6.99 29.18
CA GLU A 132 40.58 8.42 28.94
C GLU A 132 39.15 8.85 29.28
N PRO A 133 38.95 9.78 30.24
CA PRO A 133 37.62 10.26 30.57
C PRO A 133 36.99 11.00 29.39
N ALA A 134 35.66 11.01 29.32
CA ALA A 134 34.92 11.59 28.20
C ALA A 134 35.15 13.11 27.99
N ASP A 135 35.77 13.80 28.96
CA ASP A 135 36.16 15.21 28.84
C ASP A 135 37.54 15.42 28.16
N GLY A 136 38.23 14.33 27.82
CA GLY A 136 39.53 14.33 27.13
C GLY A 136 40.66 14.94 27.96
N ARG A 137 40.50 15.07 29.28
CA ARG A 137 41.49 15.71 30.16
C ARG A 137 42.17 14.70 31.06
N GLY A 138 43.14 14.01 30.48
CA GLY A 138 44.07 13.13 31.19
C GLY A 138 43.69 11.66 31.10
N LEU A 139 44.48 10.82 31.77
CA LEU A 139 44.27 9.38 31.82
C LEU A 139 43.99 8.99 33.27
N VAL A 140 42.91 8.23 33.48
CA VAL A 140 42.62 7.59 34.75
C VAL A 140 43.14 6.17 34.66
N PHE A 141 44.07 5.83 35.54
CA PHE A 141 44.59 4.47 35.62
C PHE A 141 43.88 3.72 36.74
N THR A 142 43.44 2.51 36.43
CA THR A 142 42.92 1.56 37.40
C THR A 142 43.94 0.44 37.56
N GLY A 143 44.26 0.10 38.81
CA GLY A 143 45.10 -1.01 39.22
C GLY A 143 44.54 -1.63 40.49
#